data_AF-A0A9X2BJR4-F1
#
_entry.id   AF-A0A9X2BJR4-F1
#
_cell.length_a   1.000
_cell.length_b   1.000
_cell.length_c   1.000
_cell.angle_alpha   90.00
_cell.angle_beta   90.00
_cell.angle_gamma   90.00
#
_symmetry.space_group_name_H-M   'P 1'
#
loop_
_entity.id
_entity.type
_entity.pdbx_description
1 polymer ?
#
loop_
_entity_poly.entity_id
_entity_poly.type
_entity_poly.pdbx_seq_one_letter_code
_entity_poly.pdbx_strand_id
1 'polypeptide(L)'
;MQQFYKFLKIIIPFSIVLFILQYYLIETFFKNISFYYSTWSIYVFHLVVTLLSYSFLLFVNKTFADKTGFAFMGFSLIKMMASIVFLIPLLQSDLKSQIPDVSAFFIPYFLFLFFETFFAVRLISKQ
;
A
#
# COMPACT_ATOMS: atom_id res chain seq x y z
N MET A 1 -10.12 -16.64 -9.16
CA MET A 1 -11.23 -15.66 -9.06
C MET A 1 -11.80 -15.51 -7.65
N GLN A 2 -12.27 -16.56 -6.96
CA GLN A 2 -12.87 -16.42 -5.62
C GLN A 2 -11.93 -15.78 -4.56
N GLN A 3 -10.64 -16.10 -4.58
CA GLN A 3 -9.66 -15.53 -3.63
C GLN A 3 -9.45 -14.02 -3.87
N PHE A 4 -9.37 -13.61 -5.14
CA PHE A 4 -9.27 -12.20 -5.54
C PHE A 4 -10.49 -11.40 -5.08
N TYR A 5 -11.70 -11.95 -5.23
CA TYR A 5 -12.91 -11.28 -4.78
C TYR A 5 -12.99 -11.15 -3.25
N LYS A 6 -12.56 -12.17 -2.50
CA LYS A 6 -12.45 -12.10 -1.03
C LYS A 6 -11.46 -11.02 -0.59
N PHE A 7 -10.35 -10.89 -1.31
CA PHE A 7 -9.37 -9.83 -1.09
C PHE A 7 -9.94 -8.44 -1.36
N LEU A 8 -10.57 -8.24 -2.54
CA LEU A 8 -11.20 -6.97 -2.91
C LEU A 8 -12.25 -6.50 -1.89
N LYS A 9 -13.08 -7.43 -1.42
CA LYS A 9 -14.10 -7.17 -0.39
C LYS A 9 -13.55 -6.62 0.92
N ILE A 10 -12.28 -6.87 1.22
CA ILE A 10 -11.65 -6.43 2.47
C ILE A 10 -10.78 -5.20 2.20
N ILE A 11 -9.94 -5.21 1.15
CA ILE A 11 -8.99 -4.13 0.90
C ILE A 11 -9.69 -2.82 0.51
N ILE A 12 -10.80 -2.86 -0.25
CA ILE A 12 -11.52 -1.65 -0.66
C ILE A 12 -12.13 -0.91 0.53
N PRO A 13 -13.00 -1.51 1.36
CA PRO A 13 -13.57 -0.80 2.50
C PRO A 13 -12.49 -0.39 3.50
N PHE A 14 -11.45 -1.21 3.70
CA PHE A 14 -10.30 -0.84 4.52
C PHE A 14 -9.61 0.43 4.03
N SER A 15 -9.34 0.51 2.72
CA SER A 15 -8.71 1.69 2.11
C SER A 15 -9.58 2.93 2.22
N ILE A 16 -10.90 2.79 2.04
CA ILE A 16 -11.86 3.90 2.17
C ILE A 16 -11.90 4.41 3.61
N VAL A 17 -11.99 3.52 4.60
CA VAL A 17 -12.02 3.90 6.02
C VAL A 17 -10.73 4.62 6.41
N LEU A 18 -9.57 4.08 6.03
CA LEU A 18 -8.29 4.72 6.30
C LEU A 18 -8.17 6.08 5.61
N PHE A 19 -8.58 6.19 4.34
CA PHE A 19 -8.58 7.44 3.60
C PHE A 19 -9.41 8.52 4.31
N ILE A 20 -10.65 8.20 4.70
CA ILE A 20 -11.54 9.13 5.40
C ILE A 20 -10.92 9.55 6.73
N LEU A 21 -10.39 8.59 7.50
CA LEU A 21 -9.78 8.86 8.79
C LEU A 21 -8.57 9.78 8.67
N GLN A 22 -7.65 9.48 7.74
CA GLN A 22 -6.48 10.31 7.51
C GLN A 22 -6.84 11.68 6.93
N TYR A 23 -7.79 11.75 6.00
CA TYR A 23 -8.28 13.00 5.43
C TYR A 23 -8.87 13.91 6.53
N TYR A 24 -9.72 13.35 7.39
CA TYR A 24 -10.31 14.07 8.52
C TYR A 24 -9.26 14.55 9.53
N LEU A 25 -8.26 13.71 9.84
CA LEU A 25 -7.16 14.10 10.73
C LEU A 25 -6.34 15.26 10.15
N ILE A 26 -6.02 15.22 8.85
CA ILE A 26 -5.26 16.28 8.18
C ILE A 26 -6.03 17.60 8.18
N GLU A 27 -7.30 17.58 7.78
CA GLU A 27 -8.13 18.78 7.71
C GLU A 27 -8.39 19.41 9.09
N THR A 28 -8.49 18.59 10.14
CA THR A 28 -8.80 19.06 11.50
C THR A 28 -7.56 19.53 12.26
N PHE A 29 -6.48 18.75 12.25
CA PHE A 29 -5.30 18.97 13.10
C PHE A 29 -4.12 19.61 12.38
N PHE A 30 -4.06 19.51 11.03
CA PHE A 30 -2.89 19.91 10.24
C PHE A 30 -3.22 20.97 9.18
N LYS A 31 -4.29 21.75 9.39
CA LYS A 31 -4.76 22.79 8.46
C LYS A 31 -3.70 23.83 8.05
N ASN A 32 -2.68 24.05 8.90
CA ASN A 32 -1.62 25.02 8.66
C ASN A 32 -0.36 24.41 8.01
N ILE A 33 -0.37 23.10 7.69
CA ILE A 33 0.72 22.41 7.03
C ILE A 33 0.34 22.14 5.58
N SER A 34 1.16 22.62 4.65
CA SER A 34 1.02 22.31 3.23
C SER A 34 1.65 20.95 2.94
N PHE A 35 0.83 19.92 2.71
CA PHE A 35 1.30 18.62 2.25
C PHE A 35 1.64 18.68 0.75
N TYR A 36 2.74 18.04 0.35
CA TYR A 36 3.19 17.95 -1.04
C TYR A 36 2.27 17.06 -1.87
N TYR A 37 1.92 15.89 -1.32
CA TYR A 37 1.01 14.95 -1.95
C TYR A 37 -0.38 15.07 -1.34
N SER A 38 -1.39 15.08 -2.21
CA SER A 38 -2.77 14.90 -1.74
C SER A 38 -2.93 13.50 -1.12
N THR A 39 -3.72 13.40 -0.05
CA THR A 39 -4.09 12.12 0.56
C THR A 39 -4.64 11.16 -0.49
N TRP A 40 -5.38 11.66 -1.48
CA TRP A 40 -5.91 10.85 -2.58
C TRP A 40 -4.81 10.15 -3.38
N SER A 41 -3.77 10.88 -3.79
CA SER A 41 -2.65 10.32 -4.56
C SER A 41 -1.93 9.20 -3.81
N ILE A 42 -1.74 9.37 -2.49
CA ILE A 42 -1.10 8.37 -1.63
C ILE A 42 -1.92 7.09 -1.59
N TYR A 43 -3.23 7.19 -1.34
CA TYR A 43 -4.09 6.00 -1.22
C TYR A 43 -4.29 5.28 -2.55
N VAL A 44 -4.42 6.02 -3.65
CA VAL A 44 -4.50 5.44 -4.99
C VAL A 44 -3.23 4.67 -5.32
N PHE A 45 -2.05 5.24 -5.05
CA PHE A 45 -0.77 4.56 -5.24
C PHE A 45 -0.72 3.23 -4.45
N HIS A 46 -1.01 3.29 -3.16
CA HIS A 46 -0.97 2.10 -2.29
C HIS A 46 -1.97 1.02 -2.71
N LEU A 47 -3.19 1.42 -3.06
CA LEU A 47 -4.23 0.52 -3.52
C LEU A 47 -3.84 -0.15 -4.83
N VAL A 48 -3.37 0.61 -5.83
CA VAL A 48 -2.95 0.08 -7.13
C VAL A 48 -1.80 -0.92 -6.96
N VAL A 49 -0.74 -0.54 -6.23
CA VAL A 49 0.43 -1.42 -6.06
C VAL A 49 0.05 -2.70 -5.30
N THR A 50 -0.83 -2.59 -4.31
CA THR A 50 -1.31 -3.75 -3.53
C THR A 50 -2.20 -4.67 -4.38
N LEU A 51 -3.05 -4.12 -5.25
CA LEU A 51 -3.83 -4.91 -6.19
C LEU A 51 -2.95 -5.64 -7.21
N LEU A 52 -1.93 -4.96 -7.75
CA LEU A 52 -0.96 -5.55 -8.66
C LEU A 52 -0.17 -6.67 -7.98
N SER A 53 0.33 -6.44 -6.77
CA SER A 53 1.04 -7.42 -5.96
C SER A 53 0.21 -8.69 -5.75
N TYR A 54 -1.02 -8.54 -5.25
CA TYR A 54 -1.86 -9.69 -4.95
C TYR A 54 -2.31 -10.42 -6.22
N SER A 55 -2.58 -9.69 -7.31
CA SER A 55 -2.91 -10.31 -8.61
C SER A 55 -1.75 -11.13 -9.15
N PHE A 56 -0.53 -10.58 -9.09
CA PHE A 56 0.69 -11.28 -9.48
C PHE A 56 0.91 -12.53 -8.61
N LEU A 57 0.71 -12.41 -7.31
CA LEU A 57 0.87 -13.49 -6.35
C LEU A 57 -0.13 -14.63 -6.61
N LEU A 58 -1.39 -14.33 -6.94
CA LEU A 58 -2.38 -15.32 -7.36
C LEU A 58 -2.00 -16.01 -8.69
N PHE A 59 -1.43 -15.26 -9.63
CA PHE A 59 -0.95 -15.81 -10.90
C PHE A 59 0.21 -16.80 -10.68
N VAL A 60 1.19 -16.42 -9.86
CA VAL A 60 2.30 -17.31 -9.47
C VAL A 60 1.78 -18.51 -8.72
N ASN A 61 0.90 -18.34 -7.74
CA ASN A 61 0.35 -19.45 -6.96
C ASN A 61 -0.38 -20.50 -7.82
N LYS A 62 -1.05 -20.05 -8.89
CA LYS A 62 -1.72 -20.95 -9.84
C LYS A 62 -0.74 -21.73 -10.73
N THR A 63 0.42 -21.16 -11.03
CA THR A 63 1.37 -21.72 -12.01
C THR A 63 2.55 -22.45 -11.34
N PHE A 64 3.09 -21.86 -10.29
CA PHE A 64 4.26 -22.27 -9.52
C PHE A 64 3.97 -22.12 -8.02
N ALA A 65 3.09 -22.98 -7.50
CA ALA A 65 2.62 -22.96 -6.12
C ALA A 65 3.78 -22.88 -5.11
N ASP A 66 4.83 -23.68 -5.33
CA ASP A 66 6.05 -23.77 -4.52
C ASP A 66 6.90 -22.49 -4.50
N LYS A 67 6.72 -21.59 -5.48
CA LYS A 67 7.44 -20.31 -5.56
C LYS A 67 6.65 -19.10 -5.07
N THR A 68 5.42 -19.30 -4.57
CA THR A 68 4.53 -18.21 -4.13
C THR A 68 5.16 -17.32 -3.06
N GLY A 69 5.88 -17.91 -2.09
CA GLY A 69 6.57 -17.15 -1.04
C GLY A 69 7.71 -16.27 -1.57
N PHE A 70 8.52 -16.81 -2.50
CA PHE A 70 9.58 -16.04 -3.16
C PHE A 70 9.01 -14.91 -4.03
N ALA A 71 7.89 -15.16 -4.71
CA ALA A 71 7.20 -14.13 -5.49
C ALA A 71 6.66 -13.01 -4.61
N PHE A 72 6.11 -13.32 -3.43
CA PHE A 72 5.70 -12.32 -2.45
C PHE A 72 6.89 -11.46 -2.02
N MET A 73 7.98 -12.08 -1.57
CA MET A 73 9.18 -11.37 -1.13
C MET A 73 9.77 -10.47 -2.22
N GLY A 74 9.89 -10.99 -3.44
CA GLY A 74 10.39 -10.24 -4.59
C GLY A 74 9.50 -9.05 -4.95
N PHE A 75 8.18 -9.25 -4.96
CA PHE A 75 7.24 -8.15 -5.23
C PHE A 75 7.24 -7.11 -4.10
N SER A 76 7.35 -7.52 -2.83
CA SER A 76 7.45 -6.61 -1.69
C SER A 76 8.69 -5.71 -1.80
N LEU A 77 9.83 -6.23 -2.26
CA LEU A 77 11.03 -5.43 -2.55
C LEU A 77 10.78 -4.41 -3.67
N ILE A 78 10.17 -4.84 -4.77
CA ILE A 78 9.80 -3.94 -5.89
C ILE A 78 8.84 -2.84 -5.40
N LYS A 79 7.87 -3.19 -4.55
CA LYS A 79 6.93 -2.24 -3.94
C LYS A 79 7.62 -1.25 -3.00
N MET A 80 8.62 -1.68 -2.22
CA MET A 80 9.47 -0.77 -1.46
C MET A 80 10.21 0.20 -2.37
N MET A 81 10.83 -0.29 -3.45
CA MET A 81 11.55 0.55 -4.41
C MET A 81 10.61 1.56 -5.08
N ALA A 82 9.42 1.11 -5.51
CA ALA A 82 8.40 1.99 -6.09
C ALA A 82 7.95 3.08 -5.11
N SER A 83 7.86 2.76 -3.81
CA SER A 83 7.52 3.71 -2.76
C SER A 83 8.62 4.76 -2.56
N ILE A 84 9.89 4.34 -2.61
CA ILE A 84 11.02 5.27 -2.58
C ILE A 84 10.97 6.19 -3.79
N VAL A 85 10.81 5.66 -5.01
CA VAL A 85 10.70 6.45 -6.23
C VAL A 85 9.54 7.45 -6.17
N PHE A 86 8.40 7.03 -5.61
CA PHE A 86 7.25 7.91 -5.40
C PHE A 86 7.57 9.06 -4.43
N LEU A 87 8.44 8.86 -3.44
CA LEU A 87 8.82 9.89 -2.48
C LEU A 87 9.98 10.79 -2.93
N ILE A 88 10.75 10.42 -3.97
CA ILE A 88 11.88 11.24 -4.46
C ILE A 88 11.49 12.71 -4.70
N PRO A 89 10.37 13.04 -5.38
CA PRO A 89 10.00 14.43 -5.62
C PRO A 89 9.72 15.21 -4.33
N LEU A 90 9.16 14.55 -3.31
CA LEU A 90 8.98 15.12 -1.98
C LEU A 90 10.33 15.35 -1.30
N LEU A 91 11.24 14.37 -1.34
CA LEU A 91 12.56 14.47 -0.69
C LEU A 91 13.43 15.58 -1.31
N GLN A 92 13.23 15.87 -2.60
CA GLN A 92 13.90 16.93 -3.33
C GLN A 92 13.21 18.30 -3.21
N SER A 93 12.05 18.38 -2.54
CA SER A 93 11.31 19.63 -2.39
C SER A 93 11.92 20.53 -1.32
N ASP A 94 11.80 21.86 -1.51
CA ASP A 94 12.26 22.89 -0.58
C ASP A 94 11.35 23.05 0.67
N LEU A 95 10.58 22.00 1.02
CA LEU A 95 9.69 22.03 2.18
C LEU A 95 10.49 22.09 3.49
N LYS A 96 10.11 23.02 4.36
CA LYS A 96 10.76 23.28 5.66
C LYS A 96 10.75 22.05 6.59
N SER A 97 9.75 21.19 6.48
CA SER A 97 9.69 19.91 7.18
C SER A 97 8.98 18.88 6.31
N GLN A 98 9.69 17.82 5.93
CA GLN A 98 9.17 16.72 5.12
C GLN A 98 8.63 15.56 5.99
N ILE A 99 8.85 15.61 7.31
CA ILE A 99 8.46 14.54 8.25
C ILE A 99 6.95 14.25 8.22
N PRO A 100 6.06 15.27 8.23
CA PRO A 100 4.61 15.02 8.15
C PRO A 100 4.21 14.29 6.87
N ASP A 101 4.74 14.69 5.71
CA ASP A 101 4.46 14.06 4.42
C ASP A 101 4.96 12.63 4.34
N VAL A 102 6.20 12.39 4.79
CA VAL A 102 6.79 11.04 4.83
C VAL A 102 5.95 10.14 5.76
N SER A 103 5.53 10.65 6.92
CA SER A 103 4.69 9.89 7.86
C SER A 103 3.30 9.60 7.29
N ALA A 104 2.69 10.59 6.65
CA ALA A 104 1.40 10.47 5.97
C ALA A 104 1.41 9.43 4.84
N PHE A 105 2.57 9.17 4.24
CA PHE A 105 2.78 8.11 3.26
C PHE A 105 3.07 6.75 3.90
N PHE A 106 3.99 6.68 4.85
CA PHE A 106 4.47 5.40 5.41
C PHE A 106 3.48 4.73 6.37
N ILE A 107 2.63 5.48 7.07
CA ILE A 107 1.61 4.89 7.95
C ILE A 107 0.63 4.03 7.13
N PRO A 108 -0.01 4.54 6.05
CA PRO A 108 -0.78 3.71 5.13
C PRO A 108 0.04 2.58 4.53
N TYR A 109 1.29 2.83 4.12
CA TYR A 109 2.16 1.80 3.54
C TYR A 109 2.22 0.53 4.39
N PHE A 110 2.53 0.66 5.69
CA PHE A 110 2.64 -0.49 6.58
C PHE A 110 1.30 -1.18 6.80
N LEU A 111 0.21 -0.43 6.85
CA LEU A 111 -1.15 -0.96 6.98
C LEU A 111 -1.55 -1.80 5.75
N PHE A 112 -1.29 -1.30 4.55
CA PHE A 112 -1.53 -2.06 3.31
C PHE A 112 -0.62 -3.29 3.22
N LEU A 113 0.65 -3.16 3.58
CA LEU A 113 1.61 -4.27 3.62
C LEU A 113 1.18 -5.36 4.62
N PHE A 114 0.66 -4.97 5.78
CA PHE A 114 0.14 -5.93 6.77
C PHE A 114 -0.99 -6.78 6.20
N PHE A 115 -1.98 -6.14 5.56
CA PHE A 115 -3.08 -6.86 4.91
C PHE A 115 -2.58 -7.76 3.79
N GLU A 116 -1.72 -7.24 2.92
CA GLU A 116 -1.10 -8.00 1.83
C GLU A 116 -0.36 -9.24 2.36
N THR A 117 0.44 -9.09 3.41
CA THR A 117 1.16 -10.17 4.07
C THR A 117 0.21 -11.21 4.65
N PHE A 118 -0.85 -10.77 5.35
CA PHE A 118 -1.84 -11.67 5.91
C PHE A 118 -2.51 -12.55 4.84
N PHE A 119 -2.88 -11.96 3.70
CA PHE A 119 -3.46 -12.71 2.60
C PHE A 119 -2.45 -13.58 1.85
N ALA A 120 -1.21 -13.12 1.70
CA ALA A 120 -0.12 -13.90 1.11
C ALA A 120 0.17 -15.15 1.93
N VAL A 121 0.35 -15.00 3.25
CA VAL A 121 0.57 -16.12 4.18
C VAL A 121 -0.61 -17.08 4.15
N ARG A 122 -1.85 -16.58 4.17
CA ARG A 122 -3.05 -17.42 4.09
C ARG A 122 -3.18 -18.16 2.75
N LEU A 123 -2.67 -17.59 1.66
CA LEU A 123 -2.66 -18.26 0.36
C LEU A 123 -1.62 -19.37 0.32
N ILE A 124 -0.43 -19.13 0.88
CA ILE A 124 0.67 -20.10 0.95
C ILE A 124 0.32 -21.23 1.91
N SER A 125 -0.26 -20.93 3.07
CA SER A 125 -0.60 -21.91 4.11
C SER A 125 -1.82 -22.78 3.80
N LYS A 126 -2.55 -22.47 2.70
CA LYS A 126 -3.71 -23.24 2.23
C LYS A 126 -3.37 -24.20 1.11
N GLN A 127 -2.11 -24.28 0.72
CA GLN A 127 -1.55 -25.38 -0.04
C GLN A 127 -1.46 -26.61 0.84
#